data_AF-A0A499VN23-F1
#
_entry.id   AF-A0A499VN23-F1
#
_cell.length_a   1.000
_cell.length_b   1.000
_cell.length_c   1.000
_cell.angle_alpha   90.00
_cell.angle_beta   90.00
_cell.angle_gamma   90.00
#
_symmetry.space_group_name_H-M   'P 1'
#
loop_
_entity.id
_entity.type
_entity.pdbx_description
1 polymer ?
#
loop_
_entity_poly.entity_id
_entity_poly.type
_entity_poly.pdbx_seq_one_letter_code
_entity_poly.pdbx_strand_id
1 'polypeptide(L)'
;MAVTADARGELALGATGLRHYGPNGERREDSVTVFLHSFAPPPRMLVFGAIDYAAAVARIGDFLGYRVTVCDARPVFATPKRFPAGVEVVVDWPQRFLRGRPPTRAR
;
A
#
# COMPACT_ATOMS: atom_id res chain seq x y z
N MET A 1 -1.12 -13.62 21.74
CA MET A 1 -1.63 -12.53 22.60
C MET A 1 -2.03 -11.34 21.73
N ALA A 2 -2.88 -10.43 22.21
CA ALA A 2 -3.42 -9.34 21.38
C ALA A 2 -2.32 -8.41 20.87
N VAL A 3 -1.31 -8.12 21.70
CA VAL A 3 -0.12 -7.34 21.33
C VAL A 3 0.53 -7.86 20.05
N THR A 4 0.77 -9.18 19.94
CA THR A 4 1.37 -9.79 18.74
C THR A 4 0.48 -9.66 17.51
N ALA A 5 -0.83 -9.79 17.67
CA ALA A 5 -1.77 -9.66 16.56
C ALA A 5 -1.82 -8.22 16.05
N ASP A 6 -1.83 -7.24 16.95
CA ASP A 6 -1.83 -5.83 16.60
C ASP A 6 -0.49 -5.41 16.00
N ALA A 7 0.64 -5.87 16.54
CA ALA A 7 1.97 -5.66 15.94
C ALA A 7 2.05 -6.17 14.50
N ARG A 8 1.47 -7.34 14.20
CA ARG A 8 1.36 -7.85 12.83
C ARG A 8 0.44 -7.00 11.97
N GLY A 9 -0.63 -6.46 12.54
CA GLY A 9 -1.54 -5.53 11.87
C GLY A 9 -0.85 -4.22 11.49
N GLU A 10 -0.17 -3.59 12.43
CA GLU A 10 0.63 -2.38 12.21
C GLU A 10 1.70 -2.61 11.14
N LEU A 11 2.41 -3.74 11.21
CA LEU A 11 3.41 -4.10 10.20
C LEU A 11 2.80 -4.30 8.81
N ALA A 12 1.64 -4.93 8.72
CA ALA A 12 0.90 -5.09 7.46
C ALA A 12 0.43 -3.76 6.87
N LEU A 13 0.10 -2.79 7.72
CA LEU A 13 -0.30 -1.44 7.32
C LEU A 13 0.90 -0.50 7.09
N GLY A 14 2.10 -0.87 7.58
CA GLY A 14 3.24 0.05 7.64
C GLY A 14 3.02 1.21 8.62
N ALA A 15 2.15 1.02 9.61
CA ALA A 15 1.78 2.03 10.58
C ALA A 15 2.65 1.93 11.84
N THR A 16 2.97 3.08 12.41
CA THR A 16 3.68 3.20 13.70
C THR A 16 2.77 3.91 14.67
N GLY A 17 2.70 3.45 15.92
CA GLY A 17 1.84 4.08 16.90
C GLY A 17 1.88 3.45 18.28
N LEU A 18 1.12 4.08 19.18
CA LEU A 18 0.87 3.56 20.52
C LEU A 18 -0.37 2.67 20.52
N ARG A 19 -0.30 1.60 21.31
CA ARG A 19 -1.43 0.72 21.62
C ARG A 19 -1.50 0.51 23.13
N HIS A 20 -2.72 0.34 23.63
CA HIS A 20 -3.01 0.25 25.05
C HIS A 20 -3.62 -1.12 25.37
N TYR A 21 -3.14 -1.71 26.47
CA TYR A 21 -3.49 -3.07 26.87
C TYR A 21 -3.70 -3.23 28.38
N GLY A 22 -4.31 -4.37 28.71
CA GLY A 22 -4.37 -4.91 30.06
C GLY A 22 -3.03 -5.53 30.51
N PRO A 23 -2.90 -5.88 31.79
CA PRO A 23 -1.67 -6.43 32.35
C PRO A 23 -1.25 -7.75 31.71
N ASN A 24 -2.17 -8.49 31.07
CA ASN A 24 -1.89 -9.73 30.36
C ASN A 24 -2.04 -9.60 28.84
N GLY A 25 -2.06 -8.37 28.30
CA GLY A 25 -2.17 -8.10 26.87
C GLY A 25 -3.60 -8.16 26.33
N GLU A 26 -4.61 -7.89 27.15
CA GLU A 26 -6.00 -7.70 26.78
C GLU A 26 -6.21 -6.38 26.01
N ARG A 27 -7.10 -6.33 25.01
CA ARG A 27 -7.41 -5.08 24.31
C ARG A 27 -8.41 -4.24 25.11
N ARG A 28 -8.45 -2.92 24.84
CA ARG A 28 -9.40 -1.94 25.40
C ARG A 28 -9.23 -1.69 26.90
N GLU A 29 -8.00 -1.81 27.36
CA GLU A 29 -7.57 -1.40 28.70
C GLU A 29 -6.36 -0.47 28.53
N ASP A 30 -6.05 0.32 29.56
CA ASP A 30 -5.03 1.37 29.50
C ASP A 30 -3.89 1.20 30.52
N SER A 31 -3.77 0.00 31.10
CA SER A 31 -2.77 -0.29 32.14
C SER A 31 -1.33 -0.37 31.61
N VAL A 32 -1.16 -0.84 30.37
CA VAL A 32 0.15 -0.97 29.72
C VAL A 32 0.10 -0.27 28.37
N THR A 33 1.05 0.64 28.13
CA THR A 33 1.22 1.29 26.84
C THR A 33 2.39 0.65 26.08
N VAL A 34 2.15 0.25 24.84
CA VAL A 34 3.15 -0.36 23.96
C VAL A 34 3.34 0.51 22.73
N PHE A 35 4.59 0.86 22.45
CA PHE A 35 4.96 1.52 21.20
C PHE A 35 5.32 0.48 20.15
N LEU A 36 4.63 0.51 19.01
CA LEU A 36 4.86 -0.34 17.86
C LEU A 36 5.47 0.48 16.74
N HIS A 37 6.74 0.21 16.42
CA HIS A 37 7.44 0.85 15.32
C HIS A 37 7.59 -0.12 14.15
N SER A 38 6.85 0.13 13.07
CA SER A 38 6.84 -0.74 11.90
C SER A 38 7.75 -0.20 10.79
N PHE A 39 8.64 -1.05 10.31
CA PHE A 39 9.49 -0.79 9.15
C PHE A 39 8.97 -1.58 7.95
N ALA A 40 8.04 -0.98 7.21
CA ALA A 40 7.46 -1.58 6.02
C ALA A 40 8.00 -0.89 4.75
N PRO A 41 8.14 -1.62 3.63
CA PRO A 41 8.43 -0.98 2.35
C PRO A 41 7.28 -0.05 1.94
N PRO A 42 7.52 0.93 1.05
CA PRO A 42 6.47 1.83 0.62
C PRO A 42 5.27 1.07 0.03
N PRO A 43 4.03 1.46 0.39
CA PRO A 43 2.82 0.79 -0.06
C PRO A 43 2.68 0.88 -1.58
N ARG A 44 1.99 -0.10 -2.16
CA ARG A 44 1.73 -0.14 -3.61
C ARG A 44 0.41 0.56 -3.90
N MET A 45 0.40 1.43 -4.92
CA MET A 45 -0.83 1.99 -5.48
C MET A 45 -1.02 1.46 -6.89
N LEU A 46 -2.10 0.75 -7.14
CA LEU A 46 -2.41 0.17 -8.45
C LEU A 46 -3.57 0.95 -9.06
N VAL A 47 -3.34 1.59 -10.21
CA VAL A 47 -4.33 2.36 -10.94
C VAL A 47 -4.71 1.58 -12.20
N PHE A 48 -5.94 1.05 -12.23
CA PHE A 48 -6.46 0.34 -13.40
C PHE A 48 -7.25 1.28 -14.30
N GLY A 49 -6.77 1.45 -15.53
CA GLY A 49 -7.26 2.44 -16.49
C GLY A 49 -6.31 3.63 -16.61
N ALA A 50 -5.80 3.87 -17.83
CA ALA A 50 -4.84 4.93 -18.14
C ALA A 50 -5.51 6.15 -18.80
N ILE A 51 -6.70 6.53 -18.34
CA ILE A 51 -7.40 7.74 -18.82
C ILE A 51 -6.83 9.00 -18.16
N ASP A 52 -7.25 10.19 -18.57
CA ASP A 52 -6.61 11.46 -18.17
C ASP A 52 -6.54 11.68 -16.65
N TYR A 53 -7.56 11.23 -15.91
CA TYR A 53 -7.55 11.29 -14.45
C TYR A 53 -6.45 10.46 -13.80
N ALA A 54 -6.01 9.37 -14.46
CA ALA A 54 -4.97 8.50 -13.93
C ALA A 54 -3.64 9.24 -13.72
N ALA A 55 -3.32 10.24 -14.56
CA ALA A 55 -2.10 11.04 -14.41
C ALA A 55 -2.12 11.94 -13.16
N ALA A 56 -3.29 12.45 -12.77
CA ALA A 56 -3.44 13.20 -11.53
C ALA A 56 -3.37 12.28 -10.30
N VAL A 57 -4.07 11.14 -10.36
CA VAL A 57 -4.04 10.12 -9.30
C VAL A 57 -2.63 9.59 -9.08
N ALA A 58 -1.91 9.28 -10.15
CA ALA A 58 -0.55 8.76 -10.08
C ALA A 58 0.45 9.79 -9.50
N ARG A 59 0.29 11.08 -9.84
CA ARG A 59 1.08 12.17 -9.24
C ARG A 59 0.88 12.28 -7.73
N ILE A 60 -0.36 12.21 -7.26
CA ILE A 60 -0.66 12.26 -5.82
C ILE A 60 -0.08 11.03 -5.13
N GLY A 61 -0.22 9.84 -5.73
CA GLY A 61 0.35 8.60 -5.19
C GLY A 61 1.88 8.67 -5.05
N ASP A 62 2.57 9.07 -6.11
CA ASP A 62 4.02 9.24 -6.12
C ASP A 62 4.48 10.25 -5.07
N PHE A 63 3.81 11.41 -4.98
CA PHE A 63 4.08 12.43 -3.97
C PHE A 63 3.89 11.92 -2.53
N LEU A 64 2.87 11.09 -2.28
CA LEU A 64 2.63 10.47 -0.98
C LEU A 64 3.56 9.29 -0.68
N GLY A 65 4.51 8.98 -1.57
CA GLY A 65 5.49 7.91 -1.39
C GLY A 65 4.97 6.52 -1.75
N TYR A 66 3.85 6.40 -2.47
CA TYR A 66 3.42 5.10 -2.99
C TYR A 66 4.32 4.65 -4.14
N ARG A 67 4.54 3.34 -4.24
CA ARG A 67 5.01 2.72 -5.49
C ARG A 67 3.83 2.56 -6.42
N VAL A 68 3.69 3.49 -7.36
CA VAL A 68 2.55 3.56 -8.27
C VAL A 68 2.78 2.72 -9.52
N THR A 69 1.80 1.89 -9.87
CA THR A 69 1.71 1.24 -11.18
C THR A 69 0.38 1.60 -11.84
N VAL A 70 0.42 2.07 -13.09
CA VAL A 70 -0.76 2.27 -13.95
C VAL A 70 -0.85 1.11 -14.94
N CYS A 71 -1.99 0.44 -15.00
CA CYS A 71 -2.23 -0.71 -15.87
C CYS A 71 -3.48 -0.49 -16.73
N ASP A 72 -3.34 -0.60 -18.05
CA ASP A 72 -4.47 -0.55 -19.00
C ASP A 72 -4.22 -1.57 -20.13
N ALA A 73 -5.27 -2.25 -20.59
CA ALA A 73 -5.13 -3.23 -21.66
C ALA A 73 -4.89 -2.59 -23.04
N ARG A 74 -5.15 -1.28 -23.16
CA ARG A 74 -5.11 -0.54 -24.41
C ARG A 74 -3.78 0.23 -24.51
N PRO A 75 -2.87 -0.16 -25.42
CA PRO A 75 -1.55 0.47 -25.55
C PRO A 75 -1.61 1.98 -25.82
N VAL A 76 -2.65 2.44 -26.52
CA VAL A 76 -2.85 3.85 -26.86
C VAL A 76 -2.98 4.74 -25.60
N PHE A 77 -3.56 4.23 -24.52
CA PHE A 77 -3.73 4.98 -23.27
C PHE A 77 -2.52 4.84 -22.34
N ALA A 78 -1.96 3.64 -22.22
CA ALA A 78 -0.83 3.33 -21.34
C ALA A 78 0.52 3.81 -21.92
N THR A 79 0.64 5.12 -22.12
CA THR A 79 1.85 5.78 -22.65
C THR A 79 2.68 6.39 -21.51
N PRO A 80 3.92 5.93 -21.28
CA PRO A 80 4.74 6.36 -20.13
C PRO A 80 4.93 7.88 -20.00
N LYS A 81 5.02 8.59 -21.14
CA LYS A 81 5.23 10.05 -21.18
C LYS A 81 4.14 10.88 -20.48
N ARG A 82 2.97 10.30 -20.19
CA ARG A 82 1.84 10.99 -19.52
C ARG A 82 1.94 10.97 -17.99
N PHE A 83 2.89 10.21 -17.44
CA PHE A 83 3.00 9.96 -16.00
C PHE A 83 4.37 10.43 -15.45
N PRO A 84 4.47 10.72 -14.14
CA PRO A 84 5.75 10.97 -13.48
C PRO A 84 6.76 9.84 -13.70
N ALA A 85 8.05 10.17 -13.64
CA ALA A 85 9.13 9.21 -13.90
C ALA A 85 9.16 8.01 -12.93
N GLY A 86 8.67 8.18 -11.70
CA GLY A 86 8.56 7.10 -10.69
C GLY A 86 7.41 6.11 -10.93
N VAL A 87 6.52 6.39 -11.89
CA VAL A 87 5.32 5.58 -12.14
C VAL A 87 5.63 4.47 -13.15
N GLU A 88 5.37 3.22 -12.75
CA GLU A 88 5.42 2.10 -13.67
C GLU A 88 4.15 2.09 -14.55
N VAL A 89 4.30 1.96 -15.87
CA VAL A 89 3.17 1.91 -16.82
C VAL A 89 3.17 0.58 -17.55
N VAL A 90 2.09 -0.17 -17.42
CA VAL A 90 1.96 -1.55 -17.91
C VAL A 90 0.79 -1.67 -18.87
N VAL A 91 1.05 -2.29 -20.03
CA VAL A 91 0.01 -2.66 -20.99
C VAL A 91 -0.40 -4.11 -20.73
N ASP A 92 -1.44 -4.29 -19.90
CA ASP A 92 -1.99 -5.61 -19.60
C ASP A 92 -3.45 -5.50 -19.18
N TRP A 93 -4.17 -6.62 -19.28
CA TRP A 93 -5.49 -6.74 -18.71
C TRP A 93 -5.40 -6.73 -17.17
N PRO A 94 -6.15 -5.85 -16.47
CA PRO A 94 -6.08 -5.69 -15.02
C PRO A 94 -6.09 -6.99 -14.22
N GLN A 95 -6.97 -7.93 -14.59
CA GLN A 95 -7.10 -9.22 -13.94
C GLN A 95 -5.90 -10.15 -14.14
N ARG A 96 -5.19 -10.06 -15.27
CA ARG A 96 -3.96 -10.84 -15.51
C ARG A 96 -2.80 -10.25 -14.71
N PHE A 97 -2.64 -8.93 -14.79
CA PHE A 97 -1.65 -8.19 -14.00
C PHE A 97 -1.79 -8.46 -12.50
N LEU A 98 -3.01 -8.38 -11.97
CA LEU A 98 -3.26 -8.58 -10.54
C LEU A 98 -2.98 -10.02 -10.10
N ARG A 99 -3.37 -11.02 -10.90
CA ARG A 99 -3.05 -12.44 -10.62
C ARG A 99 -1.53 -12.70 -10.57
N GLY A 100 -0.76 -12.02 -11.41
CA GLY A 100 0.71 -12.12 -11.41
C GLY A 100 1.40 -11.40 -10.24
N ARG A 101 0.68 -10.57 -9.48
CA ARG A 101 1.22 -9.76 -8.38
C ARG A 101 0.37 -9.88 -7.12
N PRO A 102 0.46 -10.98 -6.36
CA PRO A 102 -0.29 -11.15 -5.11
C PRO A 102 -0.05 -9.99 -4.14
N PRO A 103 -1.00 -9.75 -3.20
CA PRO A 103 -0.85 -8.70 -2.20
C PRO A 103 0.44 -8.89 -1.41
N THR A 104 1.10 -7.77 -1.09
CA THR A 104 2.33 -7.78 -0.31
C THR A 104 2.05 -8.43 1.04
N ARG A 105 2.74 -9.53 1.36
CA ARG A 105 2.71 -10.10 2.71
C ARG A 105 3.67 -9.30 3.58
N ALA A 106 3.21 -8.81 4.73
CA ALA A 106 4.13 -8.46 5.81
C ALA A 106 4.91 -9.73 6.16
N ARG A 107 6.25 -9.67 6.02
CA ARG A 107 7.15 -10.74 6.43
C ARG A 107 7.38 -10.66 7.93
#